data_AF-A0A497DEN8-F1
#
_entry.id   AF-A0A497DEN8-F1
#
_cell.length_a   1.000
_cell.length_b   1.000
_cell.length_c   1.000
_cell.angle_alpha   90.00
_cell.angle_beta   90.00
_cell.angle_gamma   90.00
#
_symmetry.space_group_name_H-M   'P 1'
#
loop_
_entity.id
_entity.type
_entity.pdbx_description
1 polymer ?
#
loop_
_entity_poly.entity_id
_entity_poly.type
_entity_poly.pdbx_seq_one_letter_code
_entity_poly.pdbx_strand_id
1 'polypeptide(L)'
;MSKEWVVKGKKVLEVDILSSDKKPHKAPDKDGRYKAFFRLRDENLLASGVQMKVWAKYYSLENISISIDGDYSWLLDYLREYSTITVNEFRNFAGISKHTAENILSDLVIMDVIKMEVGKKETVFSLK
;
A
#
# COMPACT_ATOMS: atom_id res chain seq x y z
N MET A 1 23.38 -0.28 11.61
CA MET A 1 24.68 0.14 12.20
C MET A 1 24.68 1.65 12.35
N SER A 2 25.54 2.25 13.15
CA SER A 2 25.67 3.70 13.21
C SER A 2 27.12 4.15 13.08
N LYS A 3 27.34 5.28 12.43
CA LYS A 3 28.66 5.87 12.19
C LYS A 3 28.63 7.36 12.47
N GLU A 4 29.58 7.84 13.28
CA GLU A 4 29.76 9.27 13.55
C GLU A 4 30.74 9.87 12.54
N TRP A 5 30.41 11.07 12.07
CA TRP A 5 31.23 11.86 11.15
C TRP A 5 31.42 13.26 11.71
N VAL A 6 32.59 13.85 11.46
CA VAL A 6 32.83 15.28 11.72
C VAL A 6 32.99 15.99 10.38
N VAL A 7 32.03 16.85 10.02
CA VAL A 7 31.98 17.55 8.74
C VAL A 7 31.89 19.05 9.00
N LYS A 8 32.91 19.81 8.58
CA LYS A 8 32.98 21.28 8.76
C LYS A 8 32.72 21.72 10.21
N GLY A 9 33.28 20.99 11.18
CA GLY A 9 33.09 21.25 12.61
C GLY A 9 31.74 20.81 13.19
N LYS A 10 30.83 20.23 12.40
CA LYS A 10 29.57 19.64 12.87
C LYS A 10 29.70 18.13 13.04
N LYS A 11 29.08 17.59 14.08
CA LYS A 11 28.92 16.14 14.25
C LYS A 11 27.67 15.66 13.51
N VAL A 12 27.82 14.62 12.69
CA VAL A 12 26.74 13.98 11.93
C VAL A 12 26.71 12.51 12.29
N LEU A 13 25.53 12.00 12.66
CA LEU A 13 25.31 10.58 12.92
C LEU A 13 24.59 9.95 11.73
N GLU A 14 25.26 9.04 11.05
CA GLU A 14 24.66 8.17 10.05
C GLU A 14 24.13 6.91 10.73
N VAL A 15 22.90 6.52 10.44
CA VAL A 15 22.27 5.34 11.01
C VAL A 15 21.60 4.54 9.90
N ASP A 16 22.03 3.29 9.75
CA ASP A 16 21.36 2.33 8.89
C ASP A 16 20.23 1.65 9.68
N ILE A 17 19.01 1.86 9.20
CA ILE A 17 17.79 1.23 9.72
C ILE A 17 17.33 0.19 8.70
N LEU A 18 17.42 -1.09 9.08
CA LEU A 18 16.93 -2.19 8.26
C LEU A 18 15.40 -2.16 8.18
N SER A 19 14.85 -2.64 7.06
CA SER A 19 13.42 -2.86 6.95
C SER A 19 12.99 -3.91 7.96
N SER A 20 11.88 -3.66 8.65
CA SER A 20 11.32 -4.61 9.59
C SER A 20 10.37 -5.57 8.88
N ASP A 21 10.46 -6.85 9.26
CA ASP A 21 9.58 -7.91 8.78
C ASP A 21 8.17 -7.87 9.37
N LYS A 22 7.92 -7.02 10.37
CA LYS A 22 6.62 -6.89 11.06
C LYS A 22 5.99 -5.53 10.76
N LYS A 23 5.22 -5.44 9.68
CA LYS A 23 4.52 -4.21 9.25
C LYS A 23 3.05 -4.25 9.72
N PRO A 24 2.37 -3.09 9.84
CA PRO A 24 2.89 -1.73 9.74
C PRO A 24 3.57 -1.23 11.02
N HIS A 25 4.54 -0.32 10.85
CA HIS A 25 5.02 0.55 11.93
C HIS A 25 4.25 1.86 11.92
N LYS A 26 3.78 2.31 13.09
CA LYS A 26 3.01 3.54 13.23
C LYS A 26 3.80 4.62 13.96
N ALA A 27 3.60 5.86 13.55
CA ALA A 27 4.12 7.07 14.21
C ALA A 27 3.02 8.12 14.31
N PRO A 28 3.03 8.98 15.35
CA PRO A 28 2.09 10.08 15.46
C PRO A 28 2.33 11.13 14.35
N ASP A 29 1.25 11.68 13.82
CA ASP A 29 1.32 12.88 12.98
C ASP A 29 1.41 14.17 13.82
N LYS A 30 1.31 15.33 13.17
CA LYS A 30 1.38 16.65 13.82
C LYS A 30 0.29 16.88 14.86
N ASP A 31 -0.82 16.15 14.77
CA ASP A 31 -1.96 16.23 15.69
C ASP A 31 -1.93 15.09 16.73
N GLY A 32 -0.84 14.33 16.79
CA GLY A 32 -0.68 13.18 17.69
C GLY A 32 -1.40 11.90 17.25
N ARG A 33 -1.98 11.86 16.04
CA ARG A 33 -2.72 10.69 15.55
C ARG A 33 -1.76 9.67 14.95
N TYR A 34 -1.78 8.45 15.47
CA TYR A 34 -0.93 7.38 14.99
C TYR A 34 -1.32 6.90 13.60
N LYS A 35 -0.39 7.03 12.65
CA LYS A 35 -0.54 6.64 11.25
C LYS A 35 0.59 5.69 10.84
N ALA A 36 0.30 4.78 9.93
CA ALA A 36 1.30 3.87 9.39
C ALA A 36 2.02 4.52 8.21
N PHE A 37 3.34 4.48 8.22
CA PHE A 37 4.16 5.02 7.13
C PHE A 37 5.08 3.94 6.59
N PHE A 38 5.42 4.05 5.31
CA PHE A 38 6.49 3.27 4.71
C PHE A 38 7.40 4.18 3.89
N ARG A 39 8.65 3.76 3.73
CA ARG A 39 9.65 4.52 2.99
C ARG A 39 9.66 4.07 1.54
N LEU A 40 9.45 5.00 0.63
CA LEU A 40 9.64 4.79 -0.81
C LEU A 40 10.74 5.73 -1.27
N ARG A 41 11.91 5.15 -1.60
CA ARG A 41 13.14 5.91 -1.89
C ARG A 41 13.52 6.81 -0.70
N ASP A 42 13.50 8.12 -0.87
CA ASP A 42 13.85 9.12 0.14
C ASP A 42 12.63 9.67 0.91
N GLU A 43 11.42 9.32 0.47
CA GLU A 43 10.16 9.86 1.01
C GLU A 43 9.47 8.90 1.98
N ASN A 44 8.85 9.45 3.01
CA ASN A 44 7.97 8.72 3.91
C ASN A 44 6.52 8.90 3.43
N LEU A 45 5.88 7.82 2.99
CA LEU A 45 4.52 7.83 2.48
C LEU A 45 3.55 7.25 3.50
N LEU A 46 2.38 7.87 3.60
CA LEU A 46 1.27 7.34 4.40
C LEU A 46 0.77 6.05 3.73
N ALA A 47 0.65 4.98 4.51
CA ALA A 47 0.08 3.74 4.01
C ALA A 47 -1.40 3.93 3.63
N SER A 48 -1.75 3.58 2.40
CA SER A 48 -3.13 3.60 1.93
C SER A 48 -3.98 2.54 2.66
N GLY A 49 -5.30 2.66 2.59
CA GLY A 49 -6.21 1.64 3.13
C GLY A 49 -5.97 0.27 2.48
N VAL A 50 -5.68 0.23 1.17
CA VAL A 50 -5.29 -1.00 0.46
C VAL A 50 -3.99 -1.58 1.03
N GLN A 51 -2.94 -0.77 1.21
CA GLN A 51 -1.66 -1.23 1.76
C GLN A 51 -1.82 -1.79 3.17
N MET A 52 -2.64 -1.15 4.01
CA MET A 52 -2.94 -1.63 5.37
C MET A 52 -3.64 -3.00 5.34
N LYS A 53 -4.58 -3.21 4.42
CA LYS A 53 -5.28 -4.49 4.24
C LYS A 53 -4.35 -5.56 3.69
N VAL A 54 -3.48 -5.24 2.74
CA VAL A 54 -2.47 -6.16 2.22
C VAL A 54 -1.56 -6.65 3.34
N TRP A 55 -1.06 -5.76 4.21
CA TRP A 55 -0.27 -6.20 5.37
C TRP A 55 -1.08 -7.06 6.33
N ALA A 56 -2.30 -6.67 6.67
CA ALA A 56 -3.15 -7.46 7.56
C ALA A 56 -3.38 -8.88 7.03
N LYS A 57 -3.64 -9.01 5.71
CA LYS A 57 -3.84 -10.29 5.02
C LYS A 57 -2.55 -11.11 4.91
N TYR A 58 -1.42 -10.47 4.61
CA TYR A 58 -0.12 -11.15 4.54
C TYR A 58 0.29 -11.80 5.86
N TYR A 59 -0.03 -11.17 6.98
CA TYR A 59 0.26 -11.72 8.31
C TYR A 59 -0.87 -12.59 8.88
N SER A 60 -2.05 -12.64 8.26
CA SER A 60 -3.09 -13.57 8.69
C SER A 60 -2.76 -14.97 8.19
N LEU A 61 -3.06 -15.98 9.00
CA LEU A 61 -2.94 -17.40 8.61
C LEU A 61 -4.22 -17.90 7.94
N GLU A 62 -5.13 -17.00 7.56
CA GLU A 62 -6.42 -17.35 7.01
C GLU A 62 -6.30 -17.61 5.51
N ASN A 63 -6.90 -18.70 5.05
CA ASN A 63 -7.04 -18.94 3.62
C ASN A 63 -7.97 -17.86 3.04
N ILE A 64 -7.42 -17.03 2.15
CA ILE A 64 -8.17 -16.03 1.42
C ILE A 64 -8.99 -16.76 0.36
N SER A 65 -10.27 -16.97 0.64
CA SER A 65 -11.23 -17.52 -0.30
C SER A 65 -12.01 -16.38 -0.92
N ILE A 66 -11.89 -16.21 -2.24
CA ILE A 66 -12.64 -15.23 -3.00
C ILE A 66 -13.55 -15.95 -3.98
N SER A 67 -14.82 -15.59 -3.94
CA SER A 67 -15.76 -15.90 -5.00
C SER A 67 -15.65 -14.77 -6.03
N ILE A 68 -15.34 -15.09 -7.28
CA ILE A 68 -15.38 -14.12 -8.37
C ILE A 68 -16.84 -13.72 -8.56
N ASP A 69 -17.21 -12.58 -7.96
CA ASP A 69 -18.51 -11.94 -8.14
C ASP A 69 -18.43 -10.86 -9.24
N GLY A 70 -19.53 -10.13 -9.43
CA GLY A 70 -19.63 -9.10 -10.47
C GLY A 70 -18.58 -8.00 -10.36
N ASP A 71 -18.19 -7.62 -9.14
CA ASP A 71 -17.23 -6.53 -8.92
C ASP A 71 -15.80 -6.98 -9.26
N TYR A 72 -15.45 -8.22 -8.91
CA TYR A 72 -14.16 -8.81 -9.31
C TYR A 72 -14.05 -8.96 -10.83
N SER A 73 -15.10 -9.48 -11.48
CA SER A 73 -15.09 -9.65 -12.94
C SER A 73 -14.97 -8.31 -13.65
N TRP A 74 -15.78 -7.33 -13.23
CA TRP A 74 -15.76 -5.99 -13.81
C TRP A 74 -14.37 -5.35 -13.73
N LEU A 75 -13.71 -5.44 -12.56
CA LEU A 75 -12.38 -4.87 -12.36
C LEU A 75 -11.33 -5.52 -13.27
N LEU A 76 -11.38 -6.85 -13.41
CA LEU A 76 -10.43 -7.56 -14.27
C LEU A 76 -10.66 -7.22 -15.75
N ASP A 77 -11.91 -7.14 -16.19
CA ASP A 77 -12.24 -6.75 -17.56
C ASP A 77 -11.82 -5.31 -17.85
N TYR A 78 -12.09 -4.38 -16.92
CA TYR A 78 -11.64 -3.00 -17.03
C TYR A 78 -10.12 -2.91 -17.15
N LEU A 79 -9.36 -3.63 -16.31
CA LEU A 79 -7.91 -3.59 -16.34
C LEU A 79 -7.30 -4.20 -17.61
N ARG A 80 -7.99 -5.16 -18.26
CA ARG A 80 -7.58 -5.69 -19.57
C ARG A 80 -7.69 -4.65 -20.67
N GLU A 81 -8.69 -3.76 -20.58
CA GLU A 81 -8.96 -2.76 -21.60
C GLU A 81 -8.20 -1.44 -21.37
N TYR A 82 -8.16 -0.95 -20.13
CA TYR A 82 -7.68 0.40 -19.79
C TYR A 82 -6.34 0.43 -19.03
N SER A 83 -5.70 -0.72 -18.84
CA SER A 83 -4.36 -0.91 -18.23
C SER A 83 -4.24 -0.61 -16.73
N THR A 84 -4.77 0.51 -16.23
CA THR A 84 -4.62 0.94 -14.83
C THR A 84 -5.91 1.50 -14.23
N ILE A 85 -6.06 1.38 -12.91
CA ILE A 85 -7.16 2.00 -12.16
C ILE A 85 -6.70 2.45 -10.76
N THR A 86 -7.31 3.50 -10.23
CA THR A 86 -7.15 3.95 -8.84
C THR A 86 -8.31 3.46 -7.96
N VAL A 87 -8.17 3.55 -6.64
CA VAL A 87 -9.28 3.24 -5.71
C VAL A 87 -10.51 4.10 -5.98
N ASN A 88 -10.31 5.38 -6.31
CA ASN A 88 -11.43 6.31 -6.52
C ASN A 88 -12.15 6.03 -7.83
N GLU A 89 -11.41 5.76 -8.91
CA GLU A 89 -12.00 5.35 -10.18
C GLU A 89 -12.79 4.05 -10.03
N PHE A 90 -12.20 3.04 -9.38
CA PHE A 90 -12.89 1.76 -9.17
C PHE A 90 -14.22 1.95 -8.42
N ARG A 91 -14.20 2.70 -7.31
CA ARG A 91 -15.43 3.01 -6.57
C ARG A 91 -16.48 3.71 -7.42
N ASN A 92 -16.07 4.69 -8.21
CA ASN A 92 -16.99 5.50 -8.99
C ASN A 92 -17.60 4.69 -10.14
N PHE A 93 -16.82 3.86 -10.81
CA PHE A 93 -17.30 3.05 -11.93
C PHE A 93 -18.12 1.83 -11.49
N ALA A 94 -17.70 1.13 -10.43
CA ALA A 94 -18.43 -0.02 -9.90
C ALA A 94 -19.58 0.37 -8.95
N GLY A 95 -19.67 1.63 -8.52
CA GLY A 95 -20.72 2.09 -7.60
C GLY A 95 -20.59 1.54 -6.17
N ILE A 96 -19.38 1.17 -5.75
CA ILE A 96 -19.13 0.49 -4.47
C ILE A 96 -18.51 1.40 -3.41
N SER A 97 -18.62 0.96 -2.14
CA SER A 97 -18.01 1.68 -1.03
C SER A 97 -16.48 1.68 -1.11
N LYS A 98 -15.83 2.67 -0.48
CA LYS A 98 -14.37 2.69 -0.36
C LYS A 98 -13.82 1.45 0.32
N HIS A 99 -14.51 1.00 1.37
CA HIS A 99 -14.11 -0.18 2.10
C HIS A 99 -14.14 -1.43 1.21
N THR A 100 -15.21 -1.61 0.42
CA THR A 100 -15.37 -2.71 -0.53
C THR A 100 -14.29 -2.68 -1.60
N ALA A 101 -14.09 -1.53 -2.26
CA ALA A 101 -13.05 -1.37 -3.27
C ALA A 101 -11.65 -1.69 -2.71
N GLU A 102 -11.32 -1.20 -1.52
CA GLU A 102 -10.03 -1.50 -0.89
C GLU A 102 -9.88 -2.98 -0.49
N ASN A 103 -10.98 -3.66 -0.13
CA ASN A 103 -10.95 -5.11 0.13
C ASN A 103 -10.61 -5.86 -1.16
N ILE A 104 -11.41 -5.66 -2.22
CA ILE A 104 -11.23 -6.33 -3.52
C ILE A 104 -9.81 -6.09 -4.08
N LEU A 105 -9.34 -4.83 -4.06
CA LEU A 105 -8.00 -4.52 -4.54
C LEU A 105 -6.91 -5.21 -3.70
N SER A 106 -7.04 -5.21 -2.37
CA SER A 106 -6.06 -5.89 -1.51
C SER A 106 -6.09 -7.41 -1.65
N ASP A 107 -7.26 -7.99 -1.92
CA ASP A 107 -7.46 -9.41 -2.24
C ASP A 107 -6.73 -9.80 -3.52
N LEU A 108 -6.91 -9.04 -4.60
CA LEU A 108 -6.22 -9.32 -5.86
C LEU A 108 -4.71 -9.08 -5.79
N VAL A 109 -4.26 -8.11 -4.98
CA VAL A 109 -2.81 -7.86 -4.76
C VAL A 109 -2.17 -9.02 -4.00
N ILE A 110 -2.79 -9.52 -2.93
CA ILE A 110 -2.21 -10.61 -2.13
C ILE A 110 -2.26 -11.96 -2.85
N MET A 111 -3.23 -12.15 -3.75
CA MET A 111 -3.29 -13.28 -4.69
C MET A 111 -2.33 -13.15 -5.88
N ASP A 112 -1.58 -12.05 -5.97
CA ASP A 112 -0.63 -11.78 -7.05
C ASP A 112 -1.26 -11.66 -8.46
N VAL A 113 -2.56 -11.32 -8.53
CA VAL A 113 -3.30 -11.12 -9.80
C VAL A 113 -3.08 -9.72 -10.37
N ILE A 114 -2.99 -8.72 -9.49
CA ILE A 114 -2.74 -7.32 -9.86
C ILE A 114 -1.53 -6.79 -9.10
N LYS A 115 -0.77 -5.90 -9.73
CA LYS A 115 0.29 -5.14 -9.09
C LYS A 115 -0.25 -3.82 -8.55
N MET A 116 0.26 -3.41 -7.39
CA MET A 116 0.01 -2.11 -6.77
C MET A 116 1.26 -1.24 -6.90
N GLU A 117 1.15 -0.12 -7.61
CA GLU A 117 2.22 0.84 -7.79
C GLU A 117 1.91 2.12 -7.02
N VAL A 118 2.69 2.39 -5.97
CA VAL A 118 2.52 3.62 -5.18
C VAL A 118 3.29 4.75 -5.84
N GLY A 119 2.56 5.69 -6.44
CA GLY A 119 3.12 6.94 -6.97
C GLY A 119 3.14 8.06 -5.94
N LYS A 120 3.75 9.19 -6.31
CA LYS A 120 3.80 10.40 -5.47
C LYS A 120 2.43 11.07 -5.26
N LYS A 121 1.56 11.00 -6.27
CA LYS A 121 0.22 11.60 -6.23
C LYS A 121 -0.85 10.60 -5.80
N GLU A 122 -0.81 9.40 -6.38
CA GLU A 122 -1.80 8.37 -6.13
C GLU A 122 -1.22 6.97 -6.30
N THR A 123 -1.95 6.00 -5.77
CA THR A 123 -1.67 4.57 -5.95
C THR A 123 -2.52 4.06 -7.10
N VAL A 124 -1.88 3.42 -8.07
CA VAL A 124 -2.53 2.79 -9.23
C VAL A 124 -2.38 1.28 -9.16
N PHE A 125 -3.33 0.58 -9.75
CA PHE A 125 -3.41 -0.86 -9.82
C PHE A 125 -3.50 -1.29 -11.28
N SER A 126 -2.83 -2.38 -11.63
CA SER A 126 -2.82 -2.93 -12.99
C SER A 126 -2.65 -4.44 -12.95
N LEU A 127 -3.05 -5.12 -14.02
CA LEU A 127 -2.80 -6.55 -14.14
C LEU A 127 -1.29 -6.83 -14.13
N LYS A 128 -0.94 -7.97 -13.55
CA LYS A 128 0.44 -8.43 -13.49
C LYS A 128 0.87 -9.06 -14.82
#